data_AF-A0A1C3XL63-F1
#
_entry.id   AF-A0A1C3XL63-F1
#
_cell.length_a   1.000
_cell.length_b   1.000
_cell.length_c   1.000
_cell.angle_alpha   90.00
_cell.angle_beta   90.00
_cell.angle_gamma   90.00
#
_symmetry.space_group_name_H-M   'P 1'
#
loop_
_entity.id
_entity.type
_entity.pdbx_description
1 polymer ?
#
loop_
_entity_poly.entity_id
_entity_poly.type
_entity_poly.pdbx_seq_one_letter_code
_entity_poly.pdbx_strand_id
1 'polypeptide(L)' 'MGDVRIDTSQWEREYGKKPSGRRYWRFRIVAPRTTVKEYEFMTDFALTFPAACRVAMEKARQRRSDQVILLP' A
#
# COMPACT_ATOMS: atom_id res chain seq x y z
N MET A 1 5.82 5.24 -17.92
CA MET A 1 6.23 5.12 -16.50
C MET A 1 4.96 4.83 -15.73
N GLY A 2 4.78 3.60 -15.23
CA GLY A 2 3.54 3.19 -14.55
C GLY A 2 3.35 3.97 -13.26
N ASP A 3 2.25 4.70 -13.17
CA ASP A 3 1.86 5.44 -11.97
C ASP A 3 1.24 4.44 -10.99
N VAL A 4 1.96 4.11 -9.91
CA VAL A 4 1.46 3.15 -8.91
C VAL A 4 0.37 3.83 -8.10
N ARG A 5 -0.85 3.33 -8.25
CA ARG A 5 -2.02 3.84 -7.51
C ARG A 5 -2.09 3.21 -6.12
N ILE A 6 -2.26 4.05 -5.11
CA ILE A 6 -2.50 3.62 -3.73
C ILE A 6 -3.98 3.83 -3.41
N ASP A 7 -4.70 2.75 -3.21
CA ASP A 7 -6.08 2.76 -2.75
C ASP A 7 -6.12 2.85 -1.22
N THR A 8 -6.70 3.93 -0.69
CA THR A 8 -6.93 4.14 0.75
C THR A 8 -8.39 3.91 1.15
N SER A 9 -9.21 3.45 0.22
CA SER A 9 -10.66 3.34 0.39
C SER A 9 -11.04 2.42 1.55
N GLN A 10 -10.34 1.30 1.74
CA GLN A 10 -10.58 0.38 2.86
C GLN A 10 -10.25 1.03 4.21
N TRP A 11 -9.12 1.73 4.29
CA TRP A 11 -8.73 2.45 5.49
C TRP A 11 -9.75 3.51 5.89
N GLU A 12 -10.17 4.33 4.92
CA GLU A 12 -11.13 5.41 5.14
C GLU A 12 -12.50 4.86 5.55
N ARG A 13 -12.90 3.69 5.03
CA ARG A 13 -14.14 3.01 5.41
C ARG A 13 -14.11 2.47 6.83
N GLU A 14 -12.98 1.92 7.28
CA GLU A 14 -12.86 1.32 8.61
C GLU A 14 -12.66 2.37 9.71
N TYR A 15 -11.78 3.36 9.48
CA TYR A 15 -11.44 4.37 10.49
C TYR A 15 -12.21 5.68 10.36
N GLY A 16 -12.98 5.87 9.28
CA GLY A 16 -13.75 7.09 9.02
C GLY A 16 -12.90 8.34 8.79
N LYS A 17 -11.58 8.19 8.63
CA LYS A 17 -10.61 9.29 8.49
C LYS A 17 -9.48 8.93 7.54
N LYS A 18 -8.91 9.95 6.91
CA LYS A 18 -7.74 9.78 6.05
C LYS A 18 -6.56 9.17 6.82
N PRO A 19 -5.75 8.33 6.18
CA PRO A 19 -4.57 7.77 6.81
C PRO A 19 -3.56 8.88 7.12
N SER A 20 -3.37 9.15 8.40
CA SER A 20 -2.52 10.22 8.90
C SER A 20 -1.79 9.80 10.18
N GLY A 21 -0.62 10.40 10.41
CA GLY A 21 0.20 10.12 11.59
C GLY A 21 1.25 9.04 11.34
N ARG A 22 1.94 8.66 12.43
CA ARG A 22 3.01 7.66 12.44
C ARG A 22 2.50 6.36 13.04
N ARG A 23 2.43 5.29 12.23
CA ARG A 23 1.98 3.96 12.66
C ARG A 23 2.62 2.88 11.81
N TYR A 24 2.42 1.64 12.21
CA TYR A 24 2.69 0.49 11.36
C TYR A 24 1.61 0.44 10.27
N TRP A 25 2.03 0.51 9.01
CA TRP A 25 1.11 0.50 7.87
C TRP A 25 1.17 -0.86 7.21
N ARG A 26 0.00 -1.41 6.91
CA ARG A 26 -0.14 -2.65 6.16
C ARG A 26 -0.58 -2.33 4.74
N PHE A 27 0.12 -2.89 3.77
CA PHE A 27 -0.20 -2.70 2.36
C PHE A 27 -0.31 -4.06 1.66
N ARG A 28 -1.19 -4.10 0.67
CA ARG A 28 -1.34 -5.22 -0.26
C ARG A 28 -1.03 -4.73 -1.66
N ILE A 29 -0.03 -5.33 -2.29
CA ILE A 29 0.32 -5.08 -3.68
C ILE A 29 -0.52 -6.02 -4.53
N VAL A 30 -1.40 -5.45 -5.35
CA VAL A 30 -2.26 -6.20 -6.26
C VAL A 30 -1.47 -6.48 -7.51
N ALA A 31 -1.30 -7.76 -7.83
CA ALA A 31 -0.58 -8.15 -9.02
C ALA A 31 -1.44 -7.91 -10.28
N PRO A 32 -0.84 -7.46 -11.40
CA PRO A 32 -1.59 -7.17 -12.63
C PRO A 32 -2.10 -8.43 -13.34
N ARG A 33 -1.64 -9.63 -12.94
CA ARG A 33 -2.04 -10.91 -13.52
C ARG A 33 -2.62 -11.81 -12.44
N THR A 34 -3.77 -12.42 -12.73
CA THR A 34 -4.52 -13.33 -11.84
C THR A 34 -3.69 -14.52 -11.32
N THR A 35 -2.63 -14.91 -12.03
CA THR A 35 -1.72 -16.00 -11.64
C THR A 35 -0.62 -15.60 -10.67
N VAL A 36 -0.45 -14.30 -10.39
CA VAL A 36 0.58 -13.81 -9.47
C VAL A 36 -0.07 -13.57 -8.12
N LYS A 37 0.46 -14.23 -7.08
CA LYS A 37 -0.01 -14.05 -5.70
C LYS A 37 0.08 -12.57 -5.29
N GLU A 38 -1.01 -12.07 -4.75
CA GLU A 38 -1.04 -10.77 -4.07
C GLU A 38 0.03 -10.75 -2.97
N TYR A 39 0.75 -9.65 -2.86
CA TYR A 39 1.84 -9.51 -1.90
C TYR A 39 1.44 -8.54 -0.80
N GLU A 40 1.22 -9.08 0.40
CA GLU A 40 0.94 -8.28 1.59
C GLU A 40 2.22 -8.08 2.38
N PHE A 41 2.44 -6.86 2.87
CA PHE A 41 3.52 -6.58 3.79
C PHE A 41 3.12 -5.49 4.77
N MET A 42 3.76 -5.51 5.94
CA MET A 42 3.67 -4.47 6.93
C MET A 42 5.01 -3.72 6.98
N THR A 43 4.97 -2.43 7.30
CA THR A 43 6.19 -1.66 7.55
C THR A 43 6.87 -2.17 8.82
N ASP A 44 8.19 -2.39 8.78
CA ASP A 44 8.98 -2.88 9.92
C ASP A 44 9.01 -1.89 11.09
N PHE A 45 8.86 -0.60 10.79
CA PHE A 45 8.85 0.49 11.76
C PHE A 45 7.59 1.33 11.60
N ALA A 46 7.19 2.02 12.68
CA ALA A 46 6.14 3.02 12.59
C ALA A 46 6.63 4.17 11.69
N LEU A 47 5.97 4.35 10.55
CA LEU A 47 6.30 5.37 9.55
C LEU A 47 5.14 6.34 9.40
N THR A 48 5.42 7.55 8.91
CA THR A 48 4.35 8.45 8.47
C THR A 48 3.71 7.89 7.20
N PHE A 49 2.42 8.13 7.01
CA PHE A 49 1.70 7.69 5.81
C PHE A 49 2.45 7.96 4.48
N PRO A 50 2.97 9.19 4.22
CA PRO A 50 3.74 9.45 2.99
C PRO A 50 5.03 8.62 2.87
N ALA A 51 5.74 8.38 3.98
CA ALA A 51 6.94 7.54 3.97
C ALA A 51 6.58 6.07 3.68
N ALA A 52 5.50 5.59 4.29
CA ALA A 52 4.98 4.25 4.09
C ALA A 52 4.49 4.03 2.64
N CYS A 53 3.81 5.01 2.06
CA CYS A 53 3.44 5.04 0.64
C CYS A 53 4.66 4.92 -0.29
N ARG A 54 5.76 5.64 -0.01
CA ARG A 54 6.98 5.53 -0.83
C ARG A 54 7.54 4.11 -0.82
N VAL A 55 7.61 3.47 0.35
CA VAL A 55 8.05 2.07 0.48
C VAL A 55 7.13 1.14 -0.30
N ALA A 56 5.82 1.35 -0.22
CA ALA A 56 4.84 0.54 -0.94
C ALA A 56 4.93 0.71 -2.46
N MET A 57 5.09 1.94 -2.95
CA MET A 57 5.31 2.21 -4.36
C MET A 57 6.60 1.57 -4.87
N GLU A 58 7.68 1.63 -4.10
CA GLU A 58 8.96 1.04 -4.50
C GLU A 58 8.85 -0.48 -4.62
N LYS A 59 8.21 -1.14 -3.64
CA LYS A 59 7.93 -2.59 -3.71
C LYS A 59 7.00 -2.94 -4.86
N ALA A 60 5.98 -2.13 -5.14
CA ALA A 60 5.06 -2.34 -6.25
C ALA A 60 5.79 -2.22 -7.60
N ARG A 61 6.65 -1.22 -7.76
CA ARG A 61 7.52 -1.07 -8.94
C ARG A 61 8.44 -2.26 -9.14
N GLN A 62 9.08 -2.76 -8.08
CA GLN A 62 9.92 -3.97 -8.16
C GLN A 62 9.13 -5.19 -8.63
N ARG A 63 7.85 -5.28 -8.26
CA ARG A 63 6.93 -6.36 -8.65
C ARG A 63 6.21 -6.11 -9.99
N ARG A 64 6.46 -4.97 -10.64
CA ARG A 64 5.73 -4.49 -11.83
C ARG A 64 4.21 -4.45 -11.61
N SER A 65 3.80 -4.04 -10.41
CA SER A 65 2.41 -3.77 -10.06
C SER A 65 2.11 -2.28 -10.15
N ASP A 66 0.95 -1.95 -10.70
CA ASP A 66 0.43 -0.60 -10.81
C ASP A 66 -0.58 -0.27 -9.69
N GLN A 67 -0.88 -1.22 -8.80
CA GLN A 67 -1.87 -1.04 -7.74
C GLN A 67 -1.41 -1.57 -6.38
N VAL A 68 -1.61 -0.74 -5.37
CA VAL A 68 -1.39 -1.02 -3.95
C VAL A 68 -2.65 -0.65 -3.19
N ILE A 69 -3.06 -1.48 -2.25
CA ILE A 69 -4.20 -1.24 -1.37
C ILE A 69 -3.65 -1.05 0.05
N LEU A 70 -4.05 0.02 0.70
CA LEU A 70 -3.82 0.23 2.12
C LEU A 70 -4.84 -0.58 2.93
N LEU A 71 -4.34 -1.44 3.81
CA LEU A 71 -5.15 -2.22 4.72
C LEU A 71 -5.24 -1.53 6.10
N PRO A 72 -6.37 -1.69 6.80
CA PRO A 72 -6.56 -1.21 8.17
C PRO A 72 -5.58 -1.83 9.19
#